data_AF-A0AAE4Z1L9-F1
#
_entry.id   AF-A0AAE4Z1L9-F1
#
_cell.length_a   1.000
_cell.length_b   1.000
_cell.length_c   1.000
_cell.angle_alpha   90.00
_cell.angle_beta   90.00
_cell.angle_gamma   90.00
#
_symmetry.space_group_name_H-M   'P 1'
#
loop_
_entity.id
_entity.type
_entity.pdbx_description
1 polymer ?
#
loop_
_entity_poly.entity_id
_entity_poly.type
_entity_poly.pdbx_seq_one_letter_code
_entity_poly.pdbx_strand_id
1 'polypeptide(L)'
;MIEADILGRARQSAPFCVPWPVAGNPGAILEFATSDEWLAFLSGLDLNTDVPRIVSTKYSRAQRLYALSWLDFDLIKAGELVAITTLEITLKDRYGGLIPKERPMLGDLLRHLVIEDGHGDTNLSFTQRYGGKGI
;
A
#
# COMPACT_ATOMS: atom_id res chain seq x y z
N MET A 1 13.06 7.18 -6.89
CA MET A 1 12.05 8.01 -6.20
C MET A 1 11.84 9.27 -7.05
N ILE A 2 10.64 9.86 -7.09
CA ILE A 2 10.48 11.20 -7.68
C ILE A 2 11.22 12.19 -6.77
N GLU A 3 12.01 13.10 -7.34
CA GLU A 3 12.78 14.07 -6.56
C GLU A 3 11.87 15.17 -6.00
N ALA A 4 12.11 15.55 -4.74
CA ALA A 4 11.39 16.61 -4.04
C ALA A 4 11.38 17.94 -4.82
N ASP A 5 12.45 18.26 -5.56
CA ASP A 5 12.54 19.50 -6.35
C ASP A 5 11.46 19.61 -7.44
N ILE A 6 11.02 18.47 -8.00
CA ILE A 6 9.93 18.43 -8.99
C ILE A 6 8.59 18.79 -8.34
N LEU A 7 8.37 18.38 -7.10
CA LEU A 7 7.12 18.63 -6.36
C LEU A 7 7.14 19.95 -5.57
N GLY A 8 8.30 20.42 -5.12
CA GLY A 8 8.47 21.58 -4.25
C GLY A 8 8.05 22.92 -4.88
N ARG A 9 7.91 22.97 -6.21
CA ARG A 9 7.37 24.14 -6.92
C ARG A 9 5.85 24.21 -6.89
N ALA A 10 5.17 23.10 -6.59
CA ALA A 10 3.72 23.03 -6.42
C ALA A 10 3.38 23.19 -4.93
N ARG A 11 3.21 24.45 -4.51
CA ARG A 11 2.79 24.76 -3.15
C ARG A 11 1.28 24.56 -3.03
N GLN A 12 0.84 23.64 -2.18
CA GLN A 12 -0.58 23.48 -1.88
C GLN A 12 -1.08 24.65 -1.02
N SER A 13 -2.30 25.11 -1.29
CA SER A 13 -2.96 26.17 -0.52
C SER A 13 -3.50 25.69 0.83
N ALA A 14 -3.61 24.38 1.01
CA ALA A 14 -4.06 23.70 2.22
C ALA A 14 -3.16 22.47 2.50
N PRO A 15 -3.12 21.95 3.73
CA PRO A 15 -2.40 20.71 4.03
C PRO A 15 -2.92 19.54 3.17
N PHE A 16 -2.01 18.65 2.79
CA PHE A 16 -2.35 17.44 2.06
C PHE A 16 -2.88 16.39 3.04
N CYS A 17 -4.18 16.09 2.98
CA CYS A 17 -4.85 15.21 3.93
C CYS A 17 -5.15 13.84 3.32
N VAL A 18 -4.65 12.77 3.93
CA VAL A 18 -4.82 11.39 3.44
C VAL A 18 -5.44 10.51 4.54
N PRO A 19 -6.53 9.77 4.26
CA PRO A 19 -7.02 8.76 5.19
C PRO A 19 -6.00 7.63 5.28
N TRP A 20 -5.45 7.39 6.47
CA TRP A 20 -4.46 6.34 6.70
C TRP A 20 -4.52 5.84 8.14
N PRO A 21 -4.52 4.51 8.37
CA PRO A 21 -4.59 3.97 9.71
C PRO A 21 -3.33 4.28 10.52
N VAL A 22 -3.52 4.64 11.79
CA VAL A 22 -2.45 4.76 12.79
C VAL A 22 -2.76 3.86 13.99
N ALA A 23 -1.74 3.57 14.80
CA ALA A 23 -1.89 2.69 15.96
C ALA A 23 -3.01 3.18 16.89
N GLY A 24 -4.05 2.36 17.08
CA GLY A 24 -5.20 2.68 17.92
C GLY A 24 -6.27 3.56 17.25
N ASN A 25 -6.05 4.03 16.02
CA ASN A 25 -7.04 4.77 15.24
C ASN A 25 -6.98 4.38 13.75
N PRO A 26 -7.73 3.34 13.34
CA PRO A 26 -7.75 2.90 11.94
C PRO A 26 -8.42 3.91 11.00
N GLY A 27 -9.22 4.84 11.51
CA GLY A 27 -9.91 5.88 10.73
C GLY A 27 -9.20 7.23 10.72
N ALA A 28 -7.90 7.27 11.05
CA ALA A 28 -7.15 8.51 11.09
C ALA A 28 -7.01 9.18 9.71
N ILE A 29 -6.88 10.50 9.75
CA ILE A 29 -6.51 11.34 8.61
C ILE A 29 -5.15 11.92 8.95
N LEU A 30 -4.16 11.64 8.11
CA LEU A 30 -2.82 12.22 8.21
C LEU A 30 -2.77 13.52 7.43
N GLU A 31 -2.09 14.52 7.97
CA GLU A 31 -1.89 15.81 7.33
C GLU A 31 -0.41 16.01 7.05
N PHE A 32 -0.09 16.46 5.84
CA PHE A 32 1.28 16.77 5.41
C PHE A 32 1.34 18.23 4.94
N ALA A 33 2.21 19.02 5.54
CA ALA A 33 2.37 20.44 5.21
C ALA A 33 3.32 20.65 4.02
N THR A 34 4.23 19.71 3.79
CA THR A 34 5.24 19.81 2.73
C THR A 34 5.34 18.52 1.91
N SER A 35 5.80 18.63 0.65
CA SER A 35 6.06 17.47 -0.19
C SER A 35 7.13 16.56 0.40
N ASP A 36 8.08 17.12 1.16
CA ASP A 36 9.14 16.35 1.81
C ASP A 36 8.59 15.46 2.93
N GLU A 37 7.66 15.97 3.73
CA GLU A 37 6.95 15.15 4.73
C GLU A 37 6.19 14.00 4.08
N TRP A 38 5.51 14.28 2.95
CA TRP A 38 4.80 13.25 2.19
C TRP A 38 5.74 12.19 1.61
N LEU A 39 6.85 12.59 0.98
CA LEU A 39 7.84 11.67 0.42
C LEU A 39 8.56 10.87 1.51
N ALA A 40 8.85 11.47 2.66
CA ALA A 40 9.43 10.78 3.80
C ALA A 40 8.47 9.71 4.35
N PHE A 41 7.18 10.02 4.43
CA PHE A 41 6.15 9.05 4.80
C PHE A 41 6.09 7.88 3.80
N LEU A 42 6.08 8.16 2.49
CA LEU A 42 6.06 7.13 1.45
C LEU A 42 7.30 6.23 1.49
N SER A 43 8.46 6.80 1.81
CA SER A 43 9.71 6.03 1.98
C SER A 43 9.61 5.06 3.15
N GLY A 44 8.86 5.39 4.21
CA GLY A 44 8.54 4.48 5.31
C GLY A 44 7.65 3.29 4.91
N LEU A 45 7.05 3.32 3.71
CA LEU A 45 6.25 2.23 3.14
C LEU A 45 7.03 1.39 2.12
N ASP A 46 8.33 1.62 1.96
CA ASP A 46 9.17 0.82 1.06
C ASP A 46 9.11 -0.67 1.42
N LEU A 47 9.17 -1.49 0.37
CA LEU A 47 9.27 -2.94 0.53
C LEU A 47 10.66 -3.31 1.05
N ASN A 48 10.72 -4.36 1.88
CA ASN A 48 11.98 -4.95 2.30
C ASN A 48 12.81 -5.38 1.06
N THR A 49 14.14 -5.20 1.13
CA THR A 49 15.10 -5.59 0.10
C THR A 49 15.04 -7.06 -0.29
N ASP A 50 14.53 -7.92 0.57
CA ASP A 50 14.34 -9.36 0.32
C ASP A 50 13.17 -9.65 -0.64
N VAL A 51 12.32 -8.65 -0.93
CA VAL A 51 11.21 -8.81 -1.88
C VAL A 51 11.75 -8.95 -3.31
N PRO A 52 11.29 -9.96 -4.09
CA PRO A 52 11.75 -10.17 -5.45
C PRO A 52 11.65 -8.92 -6.33
N ARG A 53 12.68 -8.70 -7.16
CA ARG A 53 12.84 -7.49 -7.99
C ARG A 53 11.64 -7.20 -8.89
N ILE A 54 10.96 -8.22 -9.37
CA ILE A 54 9.77 -8.04 -10.22
C ILE A 54 8.60 -7.41 -9.46
N VAL A 55 8.43 -7.76 -8.18
CA VAL A 55 7.42 -7.20 -7.28
C VAL A 55 7.81 -5.77 -6.90
N SER A 56 9.06 -5.54 -6.50
CA SER A 56 9.54 -4.21 -6.11
C SER A 56 9.47 -3.21 -7.28
N THR A 57 9.75 -3.65 -8.51
CA THR A 57 9.61 -2.81 -9.71
C THR A 57 8.16 -2.36 -9.92
N LYS A 58 7.18 -3.24 -9.70
CA LYS A 58 5.75 -2.89 -9.84
C LYS A 58 5.29 -1.99 -8.69
N TYR A 59 5.69 -2.29 -7.46
CA TYR A 59 5.38 -1.46 -6.30
C TYR A 59 5.97 -0.05 -6.42
N SER A 60 7.17 0.09 -6.99
CA SER A 60 7.77 1.41 -7.28
C SER A 60 6.90 2.28 -8.21
N ARG A 61 6.03 1.68 -9.03
CA ARG A 61 5.07 2.42 -9.86
C ARG A 61 3.91 2.95 -9.01
N ALA A 62 3.43 2.15 -8.04
CA ALA A 62 2.44 2.62 -7.07
C ALA A 62 2.99 3.80 -6.25
N GLN A 63 4.22 3.69 -5.75
CA GLN A 63 4.86 4.79 -5.01
C GLN A 63 5.07 6.07 -5.82
N ARG A 64 5.37 5.96 -7.13
CA ARG A 64 5.41 7.14 -8.01
C ARG A 64 4.04 7.80 -8.14
N LEU A 65 2.97 7.02 -8.26
CA LEU A 65 1.60 7.56 -8.31
C LEU A 65 1.20 8.21 -6.98
N TYR A 66 1.59 7.60 -5.84
CA TYR A 66 1.43 8.25 -4.54
C TYR A 66 2.24 9.54 -4.43
N ALA A 67 3.49 9.57 -4.89
CA ALA A 67 4.26 10.82 -4.88
C ALA A 67 3.59 11.92 -5.73
N LEU A 68 3.04 11.55 -6.90
CA LEU A 68 2.31 12.48 -7.76
C LEU A 68 0.96 12.92 -7.18
N SER A 69 0.41 12.22 -6.19
CA SER A 69 -0.84 12.66 -5.56
C SER A 69 -0.71 13.96 -4.78
N TRP A 70 0.54 14.39 -4.51
CA TRP A 70 0.83 15.75 -4.05
C TRP A 70 0.36 16.83 -5.04
N LEU A 71 0.34 16.53 -6.35
CA LEU A 71 -0.12 17.47 -7.38
C LEU A 71 -1.61 17.33 -7.65
N ASP A 72 -2.11 16.09 -7.62
CA ASP A 72 -3.49 15.75 -7.90
C ASP A 72 -3.92 14.59 -6.99
N PHE A 73 -4.77 14.90 -6.00
CA PHE A 73 -5.20 13.95 -4.98
C PHE A 73 -5.82 12.67 -5.58
N ASP A 74 -6.49 12.75 -6.73
CA ASP A 74 -7.16 11.60 -7.35
C ASP A 74 -6.17 10.50 -7.78
N LEU A 75 -4.88 10.84 -7.98
CA LEU A 75 -3.83 9.88 -8.26
C LEU A 75 -3.56 8.91 -7.10
N ILE A 76 -4.03 9.21 -5.89
CA ILE A 76 -3.92 8.29 -4.76
C ILE A 76 -4.63 6.97 -5.06
N LYS A 77 -5.79 7.01 -5.73
CA LYS A 77 -6.56 5.81 -6.10
C LYS A 77 -5.88 5.01 -7.21
N ALA A 78 -5.22 5.70 -8.14
CA ALA A 78 -4.38 5.02 -9.12
C ALA A 78 -3.21 4.29 -8.45
N GLY A 79 -2.56 4.93 -7.46
CA GLY A 79 -1.52 4.31 -6.63
C GLY A 79 -2.01 3.06 -5.89
N GLU A 80 -3.15 3.16 -5.19
CA GLU A 80 -3.80 2.05 -4.48
C GLU A 80 -4.09 0.87 -5.42
N LEU A 81 -4.65 1.15 -6.60
CA LEU A 81 -4.97 0.09 -7.57
C LEU A 81 -3.71 -0.63 -8.07
N VAL A 82 -2.62 0.10 -8.33
CA VAL A 82 -1.35 -0.50 -8.75
C VAL A 82 -0.71 -1.30 -7.61
N ALA A 83 -0.82 -0.83 -6.36
CA ALA A 83 -0.35 -1.56 -5.19
C ALA A 83 -1.13 -2.88 -5.00
N ILE A 84 -2.45 -2.84 -5.09
CA ILE A 84 -3.32 -4.03 -4.99
C ILE A 84 -3.05 -5.01 -6.13
N THR A 85 -2.87 -4.52 -7.36
CA THR A 85 -2.53 -5.36 -8.52
C THR A 85 -1.16 -6.04 -8.31
N THR A 86 -0.20 -5.31 -7.75
CA THR A 86 1.12 -5.88 -7.42
C THR A 86 1.01 -6.97 -6.36
N LEU A 87 0.20 -6.75 -5.33
CA LEU A 87 -0.11 -7.76 -4.32
C LEU A 87 -0.76 -8.99 -4.96
N GLU A 88 -1.80 -8.82 -5.78
CA GLU A 88 -2.49 -9.94 -6.44
C GLU A 88 -1.53 -10.79 -7.28
N ILE A 89 -0.67 -10.16 -8.08
CA ILE A 89 0.34 -10.89 -8.88
C ILE A 89 1.28 -11.69 -7.97
N THR A 90 1.73 -11.09 -6.87
CA THR A 90 2.63 -11.75 -5.91
C THR A 90 1.96 -12.95 -5.25
N LEU A 91 0.69 -12.83 -4.90
CA LEU A 91 -0.09 -13.92 -4.33
C LEU A 91 -0.37 -15.02 -5.36
N LYS A 92 -0.64 -14.67 -6.62
CA LYS A 92 -0.80 -15.65 -7.70
C LYS A 92 0.47 -16.45 -7.95
N ASP A 93 1.62 -15.79 -7.93
CA ASP A 93 2.91 -16.46 -8.08
C ASP A 93 3.16 -17.45 -6.94
N ARG A 94 2.84 -17.07 -5.70
CA ARG A 94 3.07 -17.91 -4.51
C ARG A 94 2.04 -19.03 -4.32
N TYR A 95 0.76 -18.74 -4.52
CA TYR A 95 -0.36 -19.64 -4.16
C TYR A 95 -1.19 -20.12 -5.34
N GLY A 96 -0.96 -19.60 -6.55
CA GLY A 96 -1.80 -19.89 -7.71
C GLY A 96 -1.87 -21.38 -8.08
N GLY A 97 -0.79 -22.13 -7.83
CA GLY A 97 -0.75 -23.59 -8.03
C GLY A 97 -1.25 -24.41 -6.84
N LEU A 98 -1.47 -23.78 -5.67
CA LEU A 98 -1.92 -24.45 -4.45
C LEU A 98 -3.44 -24.44 -4.31
N ILE A 99 -4.13 -23.52 -4.99
CA ILE A 99 -5.58 -23.42 -4.97
C ILE A 99 -6.16 -24.31 -6.07
N PRO A 100 -7.14 -25.19 -5.76
CA PRO A 100 -7.76 -26.12 -6.72
C PRO A 100 -8.78 -25.40 -7.64
N LYS A 101 -8.42 -24.24 -8.17
CA LYS A 101 -9.20 -23.41 -9.08
C LYS A 101 -8.27 -22.92 -10.19
N GLU A 102 -8.68 -23.10 -11.45
CA GLU A 102 -7.85 -22.77 -12.62
C GLU A 102 -7.47 -21.28 -12.69
N ARG A 103 -8.33 -20.39 -12.14
CA ARG A 103 -8.09 -18.94 -12.04
C ARG A 103 -8.54 -18.42 -10.67
N PRO A 104 -7.69 -18.48 -9.64
CA PRO A 104 -8.03 -17.92 -8.33
C PRO A 104 -8.11 -16.40 -8.42
N MET A 105 -9.16 -15.84 -7.82
CA MET A 105 -9.33 -14.39 -7.70
C MET A 105 -8.55 -13.88 -6.47
N LEU A 106 -8.33 -12.56 -6.39
CA LEU A 106 -7.67 -11.93 -5.23
C LEU A 106 -8.27 -12.37 -3.89
N GLY A 107 -9.60 -12.45 -3.78
CA GLY A 107 -10.26 -12.90 -2.54
C GLY A 107 -9.95 -14.35 -2.16
N ASP A 108 -9.81 -15.25 -3.15
CA ASP A 108 -9.43 -16.64 -2.91
C ASP A 108 -7.99 -16.72 -2.37
N LEU A 109 -7.08 -15.92 -2.95
CA LEU A 109 -5.68 -15.85 -2.58
C LEU A 109 -5.47 -15.24 -1.18
N LEU A 110 -6.21 -14.16 -0.86
CA LEU A 110 -6.18 -13.55 0.47
C LEU A 110 -6.74 -14.50 1.53
N ARG A 111 -7.81 -15.23 1.21
CA ARG A 111 -8.34 -16.25 2.13
C ARG A 111 -7.32 -17.34 2.39
N HIS A 112 -6.62 -17.82 1.35
CA HIS A 112 -5.58 -18.83 1.51
C HIS A 112 -4.42 -18.31 2.37
N LEU A 113 -3.94 -17.08 2.12
CA LEU A 113 -2.92 -16.42 2.95
C LEU A 113 -3.32 -16.30 4.43
N VAL A 114 -4.60 -16.00 4.71
CA VAL A 114 -5.09 -15.80 6.08
C VAL A 114 -5.35 -17.12 6.80
N ILE A 115 -5.98 -18.08 6.13
CA ILE A 115 -6.46 -19.33 6.75
C ILE A 115 -5.38 -20.41 6.75
N GLU A 116 -4.77 -20.68 5.59
CA GLU A 116 -3.85 -21.81 5.42
C GLU A 116 -2.43 -21.47 5.89
N ASP A 117 -1.96 -20.24 5.66
CA ASP A 117 -0.67 -19.74 6.17
C ASP A 117 -0.76 -19.24 7.63
N GLY A 118 -1.91 -19.41 8.30
CA GLY A 118 -2.06 -19.15 9.75
C GLY A 118 -2.06 -17.67 10.15
N HIS A 119 -2.22 -16.75 9.19
CA HIS A 119 -2.33 -15.31 9.42
C HIS A 119 -3.77 -14.88 9.72
N GLY A 120 -4.44 -15.53 10.68
CA GLY A 120 -5.78 -15.12 11.16
C GLY A 120 -5.80 -13.72 11.78
N ASP A 121 -6.98 -13.20 12.14
CA ASP A 121 -7.17 -11.81 12.62
C ASP A 121 -6.25 -11.39 13.79
N THR A 122 -5.86 -12.31 14.66
CA THR A 122 -4.91 -12.08 15.76
C THR A 122 -3.45 -12.04 15.32
N ASN A 123 -3.14 -12.57 14.13
CA ASN A 123 -1.80 -12.63 13.52
C ASN A 123 -1.65 -11.70 12.31
N LEU A 124 -2.74 -11.05 11.87
CA LEU A 124 -2.66 -10.01 10.85
C LEU A 124 -1.89 -8.82 11.43
N SER A 125 -0.75 -8.53 10.81
CA SER A 125 0.10 -7.39 11.17
C SER A 125 -0.69 -6.08 11.16
N PHE A 126 -1.72 -5.96 10.32
CA PHE A 126 -2.62 -4.82 10.29
C PHE A 126 -3.41 -4.66 11.60
N THR A 127 -4.12 -5.69 12.04
CA THR A 127 -4.92 -5.68 13.28
C THR A 127 -4.03 -5.45 14.50
N GLN A 128 -2.87 -6.11 14.54
CA GLN A 128 -1.88 -5.94 15.61
C GLN A 128 -1.32 -4.51 15.67
N ARG A 129 -1.07 -3.91 14.51
CA ARG A 129 -0.38 -2.61 14.42
C ARG A 129 -1.30 -1.41 14.54
N TYR A 130 -2.52 -1.50 13.99
CA TYR A 130 -3.42 -0.36 13.86
C TYR A 130 -4.66 -0.44 14.74
N GLY A 131 -5.00 -1.64 15.23
CA GLY A 131 -6.23 -1.87 15.95
C GLY A 131 -7.43 -1.89 15.00
N GLY A 132 -8.32 -2.85 15.22
CA GLY A 132 -9.50 -3.07 14.41
C GLY A 132 -10.10 -4.43 14.76
N LYS A 133 -11.42 -4.57 14.63
CA LYS A 133 -12.06 -5.89 14.64
C LYS A 133 -12.59 -6.12 13.24
N GLY A 134 -12.17 -7.22 12.60
CA GLY A 134 -12.91 -7.73 11.45
C GLY A 134 -14.36 -7.93 11.89
N ILE A 135 -15.29 -7.39 11.11
CA ILE A 135 -16.72 -7.69 11.23
C ILE A 135 -17.01 -9.00 10.52
#